data_AF-A0A8H5PMB5-F1
#
_entry.id   AF-A0A8H5PMB5-F1
#
_cell.length_a   1.000
_cell.length_b   1.000
_cell.length_c   1.000
_cell.angle_alpha   90.00
_cell.angle_beta   90.00
_cell.angle_gamma   90.00
#
_symmetry.space_group_name_H-M   'P 1'
#
loop_
_entity.id
_entity.type
_entity.pdbx_description
1 polymer ?
#
loop_
_entity_poly.entity_id
_entity_poly.type
_entity_poly.pdbx_seq_one_letter_code
_entity_poly.pdbx_strand_id
1 'polypeptide(L)'
;MDTDMDTDVDEFAPPSILERMPKRILPSLIEQLDRKDLKRVTKLSKRIRRKFLPALLREVFFNGSAAQIAYQLVSFLKEEREPTSGPVHEYVETVTFRLIQDDGEGEIPSLPGAFGTLGDFFRRAPQLRNVLFFFAKSTRFQKACFVNLVGDTCDWTPLKTLSLDNADLMTVNAMTRGCKPQTLESVYITVRSGSEKYAMLRNRHPQLKRLWIVCRYRIEHGELYNNSAWDILPAISQDFKELEWLILSEVFTEDECFLRRHFVSRCDLTKLLRAVDDIASKLNEMPKLVRFAFPLYQNTMCNRLMREDWTSSTKEPLSHEQVAEWYTRLILHISRSVPRLEQICVTHDYPFFFQGIKKPGEDEMTVTECSLSELDRDFEFPGGLLH
;
A
#
# COMPACT_ATOMS: atom_id res chain seq x y z
N MET A 1 -44.64 33.42 -25.61
CA MET A 1 -44.97 33.37 -24.18
C MET A 1 -45.63 32.05 -23.96
N ASP A 2 -44.84 31.03 -23.63
CA ASP A 2 -45.33 29.76 -23.10
C ASP A 2 -44.41 29.46 -21.93
N THR A 3 -44.94 29.65 -20.73
CA THR A 3 -44.30 29.33 -19.46
C THR A 3 -44.62 27.87 -19.14
N ASP A 4 -43.69 26.98 -19.42
CA ASP A 4 -43.67 25.64 -18.80
C ASP A 4 -43.35 25.84 -17.31
N MET A 5 -44.40 25.75 -16.48
CA MET A 5 -44.25 25.52 -15.05
C MET A 5 -43.95 24.04 -14.85
N ASP A 6 -42.66 23.68 -14.83
CA ASP A 6 -42.18 22.47 -14.16
C ASP A 6 -42.40 22.64 -12.65
N THR A 7 -43.65 22.46 -12.21
CA THR A 7 -43.97 22.20 -10.81
C THR A 7 -43.27 20.90 -10.38
N ASP A 8 -42.35 21.01 -9.42
CA ASP A 8 -41.66 19.91 -8.72
C ASP A 8 -42.73 19.09 -7.94
N VAL A 9 -43.50 18.24 -8.63
CA VAL A 9 -44.58 17.40 -8.03
C VAL A 9 -44.03 16.37 -7.04
N ASP A 10 -42.71 16.15 -7.02
CA ASP A 10 -42.04 15.14 -6.20
C ASP A 10 -41.84 15.56 -4.73
N GLU A 11 -42.12 16.82 -4.36
CA GLU A 11 -41.88 17.30 -2.99
C GLU A 11 -43.00 16.93 -2.00
N PHE A 12 -44.21 16.64 -2.50
CA PHE A 12 -45.41 16.33 -1.70
C PHE A 12 -45.75 14.84 -1.59
N ALA A 13 -45.00 13.94 -2.25
CA ALA A 13 -45.17 12.51 -2.09
C ALA A 13 -44.66 12.04 -0.70
N PRO A 14 -45.42 11.18 0.01
CA PRO A 14 -44.99 10.65 1.30
C PRO A 14 -43.68 9.87 1.11
N PRO A 15 -42.65 10.10 1.93
CA PRO A 15 -41.33 9.55 1.70
C PRO A 15 -41.37 8.02 1.64
N SER A 16 -40.62 7.43 0.71
CA SER A 16 -40.55 5.96 0.60
C SER A 16 -39.96 5.32 1.86
N ILE A 17 -40.10 4.00 2.04
CA ILE A 17 -39.53 3.29 3.19
C ILE A 17 -38.01 3.53 3.28
N LEU A 18 -37.31 3.55 2.15
CA LEU A 18 -35.88 3.88 2.05
C LEU A 18 -35.57 5.32 2.51
N GLU A 19 -36.48 6.26 2.21
CA GLU A 19 -36.35 7.65 2.66
C GLU A 19 -36.64 7.84 4.15
N ARG A 20 -37.46 6.97 4.76
CA ARG A 20 -37.71 6.97 6.22
C ARG A 20 -36.71 6.14 7.02
N MET A 21 -35.83 5.38 6.36
CA MET A 21 -34.88 4.52 7.07
C MET A 21 -34.01 5.30 8.06
N PRO A 22 -33.88 4.80 9.32
CA PRO A 22 -33.00 5.39 10.32
C PRO A 22 -31.54 5.43 9.86
N LYS A 23 -30.84 6.52 10.18
CA LYS A 23 -29.41 6.67 9.88
C LYS A 23 -28.53 5.56 10.47
N ARG A 24 -29.02 4.80 11.46
CA ARG A 24 -28.29 3.70 12.11
C ARG A 24 -28.30 2.39 11.30
N ILE A 25 -29.31 2.14 10.46
CA ILE A 25 -29.45 0.89 9.69
C ILE A 25 -28.88 1.07 8.27
N LEU A 26 -28.88 2.33 7.79
CA LEU A 26 -28.42 2.69 6.46
C LEU A 26 -26.99 2.22 6.13
N PRO A 27 -25.99 2.29 7.04
CA PRO A 27 -24.63 1.81 6.76
C PRO A 27 -24.60 0.30 6.47
N SER A 28 -25.26 -0.51 7.30
CA SER A 28 -25.31 -1.97 7.12
C SER A 28 -26.01 -2.40 5.84
N LEU A 29 -27.00 -1.62 5.38
CA LEU A 29 -27.68 -1.88 4.11
C LEU A 29 -26.82 -1.46 2.92
N ILE A 30 -26.12 -0.33 3.04
CA ILE A 30 -25.15 0.14 2.03
C ILE A 30 -24.01 -0.86 1.84
N GLU A 31 -23.50 -1.46 2.91
CA GLU A 31 -22.45 -2.47 2.87
C GLU A 31 -22.85 -3.74 2.10
N GLN A 32 -24.14 -4.02 1.98
CA GLN A 32 -24.67 -5.15 1.21
C GLN A 32 -24.93 -4.84 -0.26
N LEU A 33 -24.89 -3.56 -0.66
CA LEU A 33 -25.13 -3.15 -2.03
C LEU A 33 -23.81 -3.05 -2.80
N ASP A 34 -23.77 -3.68 -3.96
CA ASP A 34 -22.65 -3.48 -4.87
C ASP A 34 -22.68 -2.06 -5.48
N ARG A 35 -21.58 -1.66 -6.12
CA ARG A 35 -21.46 -0.33 -6.72
C ARG A 35 -22.51 -0.06 -7.81
N LYS A 36 -22.95 -1.10 -8.53
CA LYS A 36 -23.93 -0.96 -9.62
C LYS A 36 -25.32 -0.69 -9.04
N ASP A 37 -25.67 -1.38 -7.97
CA ASP A 37 -26.93 -1.22 -7.26
C ASP A 37 -26.97 0.11 -6.51
N LEU A 38 -25.88 0.53 -5.87
CA LEU A 38 -25.76 1.90 -5.33
C LEU A 38 -25.96 2.97 -6.42
N LYS A 39 -25.40 2.76 -7.61
CA LYS A 39 -25.60 3.68 -8.76
C LYS A 39 -27.04 3.68 -9.27
N ARG A 40 -27.76 2.57 -9.18
CA ARG A 40 -29.19 2.50 -9.52
C ARG A 40 -30.04 3.19 -8.45
N VAL A 41 -29.77 2.92 -7.18
CA VAL A 41 -30.48 3.48 -6.03
C VAL A 41 -30.36 5.01 -5.99
N THR A 42 -29.17 5.55 -6.27
CA THR A 42 -28.93 7.00 -6.35
C THR A 42 -29.66 7.70 -7.51
N LYS A 43 -30.26 6.96 -8.46
CA LYS A 43 -31.10 7.50 -9.53
C LYS A 43 -32.59 7.53 -9.19
N LEU A 44 -33.03 6.89 -8.10
CA LEU A 44 -34.45 6.70 -7.79
C LEU A 44 -35.17 7.98 -7.35
N SER A 45 -34.56 8.79 -6.47
CA SER A 45 -35.11 10.08 -6.05
C SER A 45 -34.01 11.02 -5.55
N LYS A 46 -34.27 12.33 -5.51
CA LYS A 46 -33.35 13.33 -4.91
C LYS A 46 -33.02 12.99 -3.45
N ARG A 47 -34.03 12.54 -2.67
CA ARG A 47 -33.89 12.19 -1.23
C ARG A 47 -33.07 10.91 -1.02
N ILE A 48 -33.29 9.88 -1.82
CA ILE A 48 -32.50 8.64 -1.79
C ILE A 48 -31.06 8.94 -2.24
N ARG A 49 -30.88 9.72 -3.30
CA ARG A 49 -29.54 10.15 -3.75
C ARG A 49 -28.76 10.79 -2.61
N ARG A 50 -29.32 11.75 -1.87
CA ARG A 50 -28.64 12.39 -0.72
C ARG A 50 -28.20 11.40 0.36
N LYS A 51 -28.94 10.30 0.58
CA LYS A 51 -28.62 9.27 1.58
C LYS A 51 -27.49 8.32 1.13
N PHE A 52 -27.49 7.91 -0.14
CA PHE A 52 -26.62 6.84 -0.64
C PHE A 52 -25.40 7.37 -1.43
N LEU A 53 -25.44 8.63 -1.87
CA LEU A 53 -24.35 9.24 -2.63
C LEU A 53 -23.01 9.31 -1.87
N PRO A 54 -22.97 9.62 -0.55
CA PRO A 54 -21.72 9.60 0.20
C PRO A 54 -21.02 8.24 0.15
N ALA A 55 -21.78 7.15 0.23
CA ALA A 55 -21.23 5.80 0.14
C ALA A 55 -20.73 5.44 -1.26
N LEU A 56 -21.41 5.90 -2.31
CA LEU A 56 -20.97 5.68 -3.69
C LEU A 56 -19.66 6.42 -4.02
N LEU A 57 -19.45 7.58 -3.40
CA LEU A 57 -18.32 8.48 -3.63
C LEU A 57 -17.20 8.36 -2.60
N ARG A 58 -17.38 7.51 -1.57
CA ARG A 58 -16.37 7.26 -0.54
C ARG A 58 -15.03 6.88 -1.16
N GLU A 59 -15.07 6.15 -2.26
CA GLU A 59 -13.90 5.64 -2.98
C GLU A 59 -13.96 6.07 -4.45
N VAL A 60 -12.97 6.87 -4.87
CA VAL A 60 -12.87 7.39 -6.25
C VAL A 60 -11.58 6.90 -6.90
N PHE A 61 -11.68 6.60 -8.20
CA PHE A 61 -10.59 6.07 -8.99
C PHE A 61 -10.39 6.92 -10.24
N PHE A 62 -9.16 7.40 -10.44
CA PHE A 62 -8.72 8.14 -11.60
C PHE A 62 -7.65 7.34 -12.34
N ASN A 63 -7.80 7.18 -13.64
CA ASN A 63 -6.90 6.35 -14.44
C ASN A 63 -6.63 6.95 -15.79
N GLY A 64 -5.37 6.85 -16.24
CA GLY A 64 -4.94 7.37 -17.52
C GLY A 64 -3.53 7.95 -17.46
N SER A 65 -3.17 8.70 -18.50
CA SER A 65 -1.99 9.57 -18.48
C SER A 65 -2.20 10.77 -17.54
N ALA A 66 -1.13 11.51 -17.24
CA ALA A 66 -1.21 12.67 -16.33
C ALA A 66 -2.24 13.70 -16.83
N ALA A 67 -2.32 13.94 -18.14
CA ALA A 67 -3.29 14.86 -18.74
C ALA A 67 -4.74 14.35 -18.60
N GLN A 68 -4.96 13.05 -18.81
CA GLN A 68 -6.29 12.44 -18.62
C GLN A 68 -6.73 12.52 -17.16
N ILE A 69 -5.84 12.26 -16.21
CA ILE A 69 -6.13 12.41 -14.78
C ILE A 69 -6.43 13.87 -14.44
N ALA A 70 -5.64 14.82 -14.94
CA ALA A 70 -5.89 16.24 -14.72
C ALA A 70 -7.28 16.66 -15.26
N TYR A 71 -7.63 16.24 -16.47
CA TYR A 71 -8.95 16.50 -17.04
C TYR A 71 -10.08 15.89 -16.19
N GLN A 72 -9.92 14.64 -15.75
CA GLN A 72 -10.89 13.98 -14.87
C GLN A 72 -11.04 14.73 -13.54
N LEU A 73 -9.93 15.19 -12.94
CA LEU A 73 -9.96 15.98 -11.70
C LEU A 73 -10.65 17.33 -11.89
N VAL A 74 -10.33 18.07 -12.95
CA VAL A 74 -10.99 19.35 -13.25
C VAL A 74 -12.49 19.15 -13.44
N SER A 75 -12.89 18.12 -14.19
CA SER A 75 -14.29 17.76 -14.38
C SER A 75 -14.97 17.41 -13.05
N PHE A 76 -14.33 16.56 -12.24
CA PHE A 76 -14.83 16.12 -10.94
C PHE A 76 -14.96 17.28 -9.93
N LEU A 77 -14.04 18.23 -9.94
CA LEU A 77 -14.07 19.41 -9.09
C LEU A 77 -15.10 20.46 -9.52
N LYS A 78 -15.43 20.51 -10.82
CA LYS A 78 -16.48 21.37 -11.39
C LYS A 78 -17.87 20.76 -11.29
N GLU A 79 -17.98 19.46 -11.03
CA GLU A 79 -19.26 18.78 -10.91
C GLU A 79 -19.98 19.21 -9.61
N GLU A 80 -20.68 20.35 -9.70
CA GLU A 80 -21.71 20.75 -8.73
C GLU A 80 -22.95 19.91 -9.00
N ARG A 81 -23.19 18.86 -8.20
CA ARG A 81 -24.48 18.17 -8.22
C ARG A 81 -25.42 18.87 -7.27
N GLU A 82 -26.59 19.26 -7.78
CA GLU A 82 -27.77 19.90 -7.15
C GLU A 82 -27.53 20.65 -5.82
N PRO A 83 -28.13 21.85 -5.63
CA PRO A 83 -27.82 22.79 -4.52
C PRO A 83 -27.97 22.26 -3.07
N THR A 84 -28.40 21.00 -2.90
CA THR A 84 -28.72 20.37 -1.62
C THR A 84 -27.84 19.18 -1.26
N SER A 85 -26.90 18.78 -2.13
CA SER A 85 -25.99 17.65 -1.91
C SER A 85 -24.53 18.05 -1.69
N GLY A 86 -24.19 19.34 -1.70
CA GLY A 86 -22.81 19.80 -1.56
C GLY A 86 -21.88 19.31 -2.69
N PRO A 87 -20.62 19.77 -2.72
CA PRO A 87 -19.65 19.32 -3.71
C PRO A 87 -19.29 17.84 -3.56
N VAL A 88 -19.23 17.11 -4.68
CA VAL A 88 -18.97 15.66 -4.76
C VAL A 88 -17.67 15.23 -4.06
N HIS A 89 -16.64 16.08 -4.08
CA HIS A 89 -15.34 15.80 -3.46
C HIS A 89 -15.37 15.81 -1.92
N GLU A 90 -16.40 16.37 -1.29
CA GLU A 90 -16.50 16.41 0.18
C GLU A 90 -16.78 15.03 0.80
N TYR A 91 -17.27 14.08 0.00
CA TYR A 91 -17.59 12.72 0.42
C TYR A 91 -16.46 11.71 0.22
N VAL A 92 -15.35 12.12 -0.39
CA VAL A 92 -14.26 11.21 -0.75
C VAL A 92 -13.40 10.92 0.48
N GLU A 93 -13.34 9.67 0.91
CA GLU A 93 -12.45 9.21 2.00
C GLU A 93 -11.18 8.54 1.45
N THR A 94 -11.31 7.85 0.32
CA THR A 94 -10.21 7.14 -0.34
C THR A 94 -10.18 7.52 -1.82
N VAL A 95 -8.98 7.80 -2.31
CA VAL A 95 -8.76 8.07 -3.73
C VAL A 95 -7.59 7.25 -4.25
N THR A 96 -7.77 6.73 -5.46
CA THR A 96 -6.75 5.96 -6.16
C THR A 96 -6.46 6.61 -7.51
N PHE A 97 -5.18 6.89 -7.75
CA PHE A 97 -4.66 7.38 -9.02
C PHE A 97 -3.83 6.27 -9.67
N ARG A 98 -4.22 5.84 -10.86
CA ARG A 98 -3.46 4.89 -11.67
C ARG A 98 -2.90 5.59 -12.88
N LEU A 99 -1.61 5.90 -12.83
CA LEU A 99 -0.87 6.42 -13.96
C LEU A 99 -0.47 5.23 -14.84
N ILE A 100 -0.93 5.23 -16.08
CA ILE A 100 -0.55 4.26 -17.11
C ILE A 100 0.37 4.94 -18.13
N GLN A 101 1.19 4.13 -18.80
CA GLN A 101 1.98 4.60 -19.93
C GLN A 101 1.04 5.08 -21.04
N ASP A 102 1.29 6.30 -21.54
CA ASP A 102 0.72 6.76 -22.80
C ASP A 102 1.58 6.19 -23.94
N ASP A 103 0.97 5.44 -24.85
CA ASP A 103 1.63 4.86 -26.03
C ASP A 103 1.83 5.91 -27.14
N GLY A 104 1.24 7.10 -27.00
CA GLY A 104 1.43 8.21 -27.91
C GLY A 104 2.57 9.14 -27.47
N GLU A 105 3.24 9.75 -28.44
CA GLU A 105 4.07 10.97 -28.29
C GLU A 105 3.19 12.18 -27.90
N GLY A 106 2.30 12.01 -26.93
CA GLY A 106 1.45 13.06 -26.42
C GLY A 106 2.30 14.03 -25.63
N GLU A 107 2.74 15.10 -26.28
CA GLU A 107 2.98 16.37 -25.60
C GLU A 107 1.88 16.56 -24.57
N ILE A 108 2.25 16.89 -23.33
CA ILE A 108 1.29 17.33 -22.32
C ILE A 108 0.47 18.41 -23.03
N PRO A 109 -0.82 18.19 -23.35
CA PRO A 109 -1.63 19.31 -23.80
C PRO A 109 -1.49 20.30 -22.67
N SER A 110 -0.98 21.50 -22.96
CA SER A 110 -0.83 22.58 -22.00
C SER A 110 -2.22 22.94 -21.52
N LEU A 111 -2.80 22.10 -20.66
CA LEU A 111 -4.13 22.22 -20.09
C LEU A 111 -4.00 23.41 -19.15
N PRO A 112 -4.57 24.58 -19.50
CA PRO A 112 -4.48 25.74 -18.65
C PRO A 112 -5.13 25.37 -17.30
N GLY A 113 -4.36 25.47 -16.22
CA GLY A 113 -4.81 25.11 -14.87
C GLY A 113 -4.60 23.67 -14.42
N ALA A 114 -3.89 22.82 -15.18
CA ALA A 114 -3.51 21.47 -14.73
C ALA A 114 -2.47 21.47 -13.59
N PHE A 115 -1.62 22.49 -13.53
CA PHE A 115 -0.68 22.66 -12.42
C PHE A 115 -1.45 22.86 -11.11
N GLY A 116 -1.10 22.09 -10.08
CA GLY A 116 -1.74 22.21 -8.76
C GLY A 116 -3.15 21.63 -8.66
N THR A 117 -3.77 21.11 -9.73
CA THR A 117 -5.15 20.56 -9.66
C THR A 117 -5.27 19.42 -8.65
N LEU A 118 -4.25 18.56 -8.55
CA LEU A 118 -4.21 17.47 -7.59
C LEU A 118 -4.11 18.02 -6.16
N GLY A 119 -3.25 19.02 -5.94
CA GLY A 119 -3.12 19.71 -4.65
C GLY A 119 -4.43 20.41 -4.23
N ASP A 120 -5.12 21.05 -5.18
CA ASP A 120 -6.41 21.69 -4.95
C ASP A 120 -7.51 20.68 -4.60
N PHE A 121 -7.52 19.52 -5.27
CA PHE A 121 -8.42 18.42 -4.91
C PHE A 121 -8.19 17.96 -3.47
N PHE A 122 -6.94 17.73 -3.08
CA PHE A 122 -6.61 17.28 -1.73
C PHE A 122 -6.89 18.32 -0.65
N ARG A 123 -6.80 19.62 -0.96
CA ARG A 123 -7.20 20.70 -0.04
C ARG A 123 -8.72 20.76 0.13
N ARG A 124 -9.47 20.52 -0.95
CA ARG A 124 -10.93 20.69 -0.97
C ARG A 124 -11.69 19.46 -0.45
N ALA A 125 -11.06 18.28 -0.36
CA ALA A 125 -11.68 17.06 0.14
C ALA A 125 -11.44 16.87 1.66
N PRO A 126 -12.30 17.38 2.57
CA PRO A 126 -12.09 17.34 4.02
C PRO A 126 -12.16 15.94 4.64
N GLN A 127 -12.87 15.01 4.00
CA GLN A 127 -13.02 13.63 4.48
C GLN A 127 -11.91 12.72 3.99
N LEU A 128 -11.01 13.19 3.12
CA LEU A 128 -9.97 12.38 2.53
C LEU A 128 -8.98 11.89 3.59
N ARG A 129 -8.80 10.57 3.67
CA ARG A 129 -7.89 9.89 4.60
C ARG A 129 -6.85 9.03 3.89
N ASN A 130 -7.22 8.41 2.78
CA ASN A 130 -6.37 7.42 2.11
C ASN A 130 -6.11 7.83 0.67
N VAL A 131 -4.83 7.85 0.29
CA VAL A 131 -4.41 8.17 -1.07
C VAL A 131 -3.49 7.08 -1.59
N LEU A 132 -3.84 6.53 -2.74
CA LEU A 132 -3.09 5.47 -3.41
C LEU A 132 -2.66 5.94 -4.80
N PHE A 133 -1.37 5.83 -5.09
CA PHE A 133 -0.82 6.12 -6.39
C PHE A 133 -0.16 4.87 -6.97
N PHE A 134 -0.59 4.48 -8.16
CA PHE A 134 -0.05 3.36 -8.92
C PHE A 134 0.63 3.87 -10.19
N PHE A 135 1.95 3.80 -10.23
CA PHE A 135 2.74 4.24 -11.38
C PHE A 135 3.09 3.06 -12.31
N ALA A 136 2.06 2.37 -12.81
CA ALA A 136 2.22 1.15 -13.58
C ALA A 136 2.88 1.42 -14.95
N LYS A 137 4.07 0.85 -15.18
CA LYS A 137 4.85 1.00 -16.43
C LYS A 137 5.12 2.46 -16.84
N SER A 138 4.98 3.43 -15.94
CA SER A 138 5.17 4.85 -16.27
C SER A 138 6.66 5.21 -16.33
N THR A 139 7.03 6.02 -17.33
CA THR A 139 8.40 6.53 -17.47
C THR A 139 8.71 7.60 -16.41
N ARG A 140 10.00 7.89 -16.18
CA ARG A 140 10.42 8.98 -15.29
C ARG A 140 9.83 10.33 -15.72
N PHE A 141 9.73 10.56 -17.03
CA PHE A 141 9.13 11.77 -17.59
C PHE A 141 7.64 11.87 -17.22
N GLN A 142 6.87 10.79 -17.40
CA GLN A 142 5.44 10.77 -17.04
C GLN A 142 5.22 11.00 -15.55
N LYS A 143 6.07 10.44 -14.68
CA LYS A 143 6.02 10.69 -13.23
C LYS A 143 6.31 12.15 -12.90
N ALA A 144 7.31 12.75 -13.53
CA ALA A 144 7.60 14.19 -13.37
C ALA A 144 6.43 15.06 -13.82
N CYS A 145 5.78 14.72 -14.95
CA CYS A 145 4.58 15.41 -15.41
C CYS A 145 3.43 15.29 -14.40
N PHE A 146 3.26 14.10 -13.81
CA PHE A 146 2.26 13.87 -12.78
C PHE A 146 2.55 14.66 -11.49
N VAL A 147 3.81 14.75 -11.07
CA VAL A 147 4.25 15.57 -9.94
C VAL A 147 3.88 17.05 -10.13
N ASN A 148 3.93 17.58 -11.35
CA ASN A 148 3.50 18.96 -11.62
C ASN A 148 2.00 19.19 -11.29
N LEU A 149 1.17 18.15 -11.29
CA LEU A 149 -0.24 18.27 -10.90
C LEU A 149 -0.40 18.56 -9.39
N VAL A 150 0.59 18.20 -8.57
CA VAL A 150 0.62 18.50 -7.12
C VAL A 150 0.72 20.01 -6.89
N GLY A 151 1.51 20.70 -7.71
CA GLY A 151 1.87 22.11 -7.53
C GLY A 151 2.75 22.37 -6.31
N ASP A 152 2.87 23.64 -5.90
CA ASP A 152 3.72 24.07 -4.77
C ASP A 152 3.06 23.93 -3.39
N THR A 153 1.87 23.33 -3.32
CA THR A 153 1.00 23.42 -2.15
C THR A 153 1.32 22.35 -1.10
N CYS A 154 1.52 22.77 0.15
CA CYS A 154 1.88 21.89 1.29
C CYS A 154 0.73 21.68 2.30
N ASP A 155 -0.51 22.01 1.91
CA ASP A 155 -1.67 22.09 2.81
C ASP A 155 -2.78 21.12 2.40
N TRP A 156 -2.43 19.86 2.16
CA TRP A 156 -3.44 18.83 1.95
C TRP A 156 -4.24 18.59 3.23
N THR A 157 -5.48 18.13 3.08
CA THR A 157 -6.26 17.58 4.19
C THR A 157 -5.42 16.53 4.95
N PRO A 158 -5.51 16.46 6.30
CA PRO A 158 -4.82 15.44 7.09
C PRO A 158 -5.10 14.01 6.61
N LEU A 159 -4.14 13.45 5.87
CA LEU A 159 -4.15 12.08 5.40
C LEU A 159 -3.64 11.15 6.50
N LYS A 160 -4.22 9.94 6.56
CA LYS A 160 -3.77 8.83 7.42
C LYS A 160 -2.93 7.83 6.65
N THR A 161 -3.26 7.56 5.39
CA THR A 161 -2.61 6.53 4.58
C THR A 161 -2.10 7.12 3.27
N LEU A 162 -0.83 6.85 2.96
CA LEU A 162 -0.22 7.19 1.67
C LEU A 162 0.43 5.94 1.06
N SER A 163 -0.01 5.55 -0.13
CA SER A 163 0.53 4.44 -0.89
C SER A 163 1.12 4.94 -2.21
N LEU A 164 2.39 4.63 -2.45
CA LEU A 164 3.16 5.09 -3.61
C LEU A 164 3.84 3.90 -4.31
N ASP A 165 3.09 3.23 -5.19
CA ASP A 165 3.56 2.07 -5.93
C ASP A 165 4.39 2.45 -7.15
N ASN A 166 5.59 1.90 -7.26
CA ASN A 166 6.54 2.20 -8.33
C ASN A 166 6.90 3.70 -8.44
N ALA A 167 6.83 4.46 -7.34
CA ALA A 167 7.23 5.86 -7.33
C ALA A 167 8.76 6.01 -7.40
N ASP A 168 9.24 7.09 -8.03
CA ASP A 168 10.64 7.50 -7.92
C ASP A 168 10.86 8.47 -6.75
N LEU A 169 12.12 8.79 -6.45
CA LEU A 169 12.47 9.65 -5.32
C LEU A 169 11.82 11.04 -5.41
N MET A 170 11.73 11.61 -6.61
CA MET A 170 11.11 12.92 -6.82
C MET A 170 9.63 12.86 -6.46
N THR A 171 8.96 11.80 -6.90
CA THR A 171 7.54 11.56 -6.65
C THR A 171 7.28 11.32 -5.16
N VAL A 172 8.07 10.46 -4.51
CA VAL A 172 7.95 10.21 -3.05
C VAL A 172 8.11 11.51 -2.26
N ASN A 173 9.12 12.31 -2.59
CA ASN A 173 9.36 13.59 -1.92
C ASN A 173 8.23 14.60 -2.15
N ALA A 174 7.72 14.72 -3.38
CA ALA A 174 6.64 15.64 -3.70
C ALA A 174 5.34 15.25 -2.96
N MET A 175 4.96 13.98 -3.00
CA MET A 175 3.74 13.50 -2.35
C MET A 175 3.84 13.57 -0.82
N THR A 176 4.99 13.20 -0.24
CA THR A 176 5.23 13.30 1.22
C THR A 176 5.24 14.76 1.69
N ARG A 177 5.74 15.69 0.86
CA ARG A 177 5.74 17.12 1.19
C ARG A 177 4.33 17.70 1.22
N GLY A 178 3.47 17.28 0.29
CA GLY A 178 2.07 17.70 0.24
C GLY A 178 1.27 17.30 1.48
N CYS A 179 1.59 16.15 2.07
CA CYS A 179 1.01 15.72 3.34
C CYS A 179 1.35 16.68 4.49
N LYS A 180 0.33 17.04 5.27
CA LYS A 180 0.51 17.79 6.51
C LYS A 180 1.40 16.99 7.48
N PRO A 181 2.41 17.61 8.12
CA PRO A 181 3.30 16.90 9.04
C PRO A 181 2.55 16.15 10.13
N GLN A 182 3.09 15.00 10.52
CA GLN A 182 2.59 14.18 11.62
C GLN A 182 1.16 13.63 11.48
N THR A 183 0.55 13.65 10.28
CA THR A 183 -0.81 13.10 10.09
C THR A 183 -0.82 11.65 9.60
N LEU A 184 0.19 11.26 8.81
CA LEU A 184 0.28 9.89 8.30
C LEU A 184 0.49 8.89 9.44
N GLU A 185 -0.30 7.83 9.40
CA GLU A 185 -0.24 6.66 10.28
C GLU A 185 0.33 5.45 9.53
N SER A 186 0.06 5.34 8.22
CA SER A 186 0.44 4.21 7.37
C SER A 186 1.04 4.65 6.04
N VAL A 187 2.19 4.09 5.68
CA VAL A 187 2.87 4.41 4.42
C VAL A 187 3.33 3.15 3.70
N TYR A 188 3.06 3.11 2.40
CA TYR A 188 3.61 2.13 1.46
C TYR A 188 4.45 2.85 0.40
N ILE A 189 5.69 2.41 0.20
CA ILE A 189 6.60 2.98 -0.81
C ILE A 189 7.44 1.90 -1.49
N THR A 190 7.67 2.08 -2.78
CA THR A 190 8.74 1.36 -3.49
C THR A 190 10.05 2.15 -3.45
N VAL A 191 11.14 1.50 -3.06
CA VAL A 191 12.48 2.08 -2.91
C VAL A 191 13.48 1.33 -3.77
N ARG A 192 14.16 2.04 -4.67
CA ARG A 192 15.34 1.55 -5.40
C ARG A 192 16.60 1.90 -4.60
N SER A 193 17.05 1.05 -3.68
CA SER A 193 18.27 1.15 -2.84
C SER A 193 18.57 2.49 -2.10
N GLY A 194 19.12 2.37 -0.88
CA GLY A 194 19.64 3.50 -0.08
C GLY A 194 18.64 4.20 0.85
N SER A 195 19.14 4.64 2.01
CA SER A 195 18.37 5.27 3.10
C SER A 195 17.88 6.69 2.81
N GLU A 196 18.45 7.36 1.80
CA GLU A 196 18.07 8.73 1.43
C GLU A 196 16.61 8.86 0.99
N LYS A 197 15.98 7.76 0.59
CA LYS A 197 14.66 7.78 -0.08
C LYS A 197 13.46 7.94 0.83
N TYR A 198 13.59 7.68 2.13
CA TYR A 198 12.54 7.96 3.11
C TYR A 198 12.95 9.08 4.08
N ALA A 199 14.02 9.83 3.79
CA ALA A 199 14.47 10.96 4.60
C ALA A 199 13.35 12.01 4.81
N MET A 200 12.48 12.21 3.82
CA MET A 200 11.31 13.08 3.98
C MET A 200 10.25 12.49 4.91
N LEU A 201 10.04 11.17 4.87
CA LEU A 201 9.11 10.50 5.76
C LEU A 201 9.57 10.56 7.20
N ARG A 202 10.84 10.24 7.50
CA ARG A 202 11.36 10.32 8.89
C ARG A 202 11.29 11.74 9.46
N ASN A 203 11.57 12.76 8.63
CA ASN A 203 11.61 14.14 9.11
C ASN A 203 10.22 14.71 9.37
N ARG A 204 9.20 14.31 8.59
CA ARG A 204 7.84 14.88 8.67
C ARG A 204 6.85 13.98 9.42
N HIS A 205 7.11 12.68 9.45
CA HIS A 205 6.22 11.66 9.99
C HIS A 205 6.97 10.60 10.82
N PRO A 206 7.76 10.98 11.85
CA PRO A 206 8.44 10.01 12.70
C PRO A 206 7.48 9.12 13.52
N GLN A 207 6.21 9.54 13.68
CA GLN A 207 5.15 8.84 14.42
C GLN A 207 4.39 7.77 13.61
N LEU A 208 4.93 7.33 12.46
CA LEU A 208 4.29 6.28 11.65
C LEU A 208 4.06 5.02 12.49
N LYS A 209 2.88 4.42 12.32
CA LYS A 209 2.51 3.14 12.95
C LYS A 209 2.70 1.96 12.01
N ARG A 210 2.56 2.17 10.71
CA ARG A 210 2.69 1.13 9.68
C ARG A 210 3.58 1.61 8.57
N LEU A 211 4.60 0.80 8.25
CA LEU A 211 5.51 1.07 7.16
C LEU A 211 5.69 -0.18 6.33
N TRP A 212 5.47 -0.03 5.02
CA TRP A 212 5.75 -1.07 4.05
C TRP A 212 6.69 -0.52 2.98
N ILE A 213 7.85 -1.15 2.86
CA ILE A 213 8.90 -0.79 1.91
C ILE A 213 9.14 -1.95 0.95
N VAL A 214 8.98 -1.68 -0.33
CA VAL A 214 9.36 -2.60 -1.41
C VAL A 214 10.75 -2.24 -1.91
N CYS A 215 11.73 -3.08 -1.64
CA CYS A 215 13.09 -2.93 -2.14
C CYS A 215 13.19 -3.49 -3.55
N ARG A 216 13.70 -2.68 -4.49
CA ARG A 216 14.05 -3.14 -5.83
C ARG A 216 15.56 -3.21 -5.98
N TYR A 217 16.03 -4.37 -6.44
CA TYR A 217 17.43 -4.59 -6.73
C TYR A 217 17.90 -3.70 -7.88
N ARG A 218 19.20 -3.41 -7.86
CA ARG A 218 19.89 -2.70 -8.93
C ARG A 218 21.08 -3.55 -9.33
N ILE A 219 21.10 -4.00 -10.59
CA ILE A 219 22.30 -4.51 -11.22
C ILE A 219 23.08 -3.30 -11.73
N GLU A 220 24.25 -3.04 -11.16
CA GLU A 220 25.23 -2.11 -11.74
C GLU A 220 26.47 -2.91 -12.15
N HIS A 221 26.92 -2.74 -13.38
CA HIS A 221 28.15 -3.34 -13.90
C HIS A 221 28.28 -4.87 -13.77
N GLY A 222 27.15 -5.59 -13.73
CA GLY A 222 27.13 -7.05 -13.61
C GLY A 222 27.41 -7.58 -12.20
N GLU A 223 27.60 -6.68 -11.22
CA GLU A 223 27.73 -7.03 -9.81
C GLU A 223 26.43 -6.73 -9.07
N LEU A 224 26.02 -7.69 -8.23
CA LEU A 224 24.88 -7.50 -7.34
C LEU A 224 25.32 -6.59 -6.20
N TYR A 225 24.85 -5.35 -6.20
CA TYR A 225 24.94 -4.55 -4.98
C TYR A 225 24.05 -5.23 -3.94
N ASN A 226 24.67 -5.83 -2.91
CA ASN A 226 24.03 -6.35 -1.71
C ASN A 226 23.17 -5.24 -1.11
N ASN A 227 21.89 -5.25 -1.47
CA ASN A 227 20.85 -4.38 -0.95
C ASN A 227 19.71 -5.30 -0.54
N SER A 228 19.99 -6.19 0.41
CA SER A 228 18.93 -6.96 1.05
C SER A 228 17.92 -5.96 1.62
N ALA A 229 16.63 -6.28 1.60
CA ALA A 229 15.64 -5.41 2.23
C ALA A 229 15.94 -5.18 3.71
N TRP A 230 16.81 -5.99 4.31
CA TRP A 230 17.24 -5.89 5.70
C TRP A 230 18.29 -4.80 5.94
N ASP A 231 19.04 -4.37 4.93
CA ASP A 231 20.09 -3.35 5.08
C ASP A 231 19.53 -1.99 5.51
N ILE A 232 18.25 -1.72 5.25
CA ILE A 232 17.56 -0.50 5.65
C ILE A 232 17.02 -0.57 7.09
N LEU A 233 16.95 -1.76 7.69
CA LEU A 233 16.34 -1.98 9.00
C LEU A 233 17.00 -1.18 10.14
N PRO A 234 18.33 -1.05 10.23
CA PRO A 234 18.95 -0.24 11.29
C PRO A 234 18.48 1.22 11.24
N ALA A 235 18.36 1.78 10.04
CA ALA A 235 17.94 3.15 9.86
C ALA A 235 16.43 3.32 10.10
N ILE A 236 15.58 2.35 9.71
CA ILE A 236 14.15 2.34 10.09
C ILE A 236 13.97 2.26 11.61
N SER A 237 14.71 1.36 12.26
CA SER A 237 14.64 1.18 13.71
C SER A 237 15.02 2.45 14.45
N GLN A 238 16.00 3.21 13.95
CA GLN A 238 16.36 4.51 14.49
C GLN A 238 15.27 5.59 14.24
N ASP A 239 14.76 5.65 13.01
CA ASP A 239 13.96 6.75 12.52
C ASP A 239 12.46 6.68 12.93
N PHE A 240 11.92 5.48 13.18
CA PHE A 240 10.48 5.28 13.43
C PHE A 240 10.19 4.41 14.65
N LYS A 241 10.34 4.99 15.85
CA LYS A 241 10.15 4.29 17.13
C LYS A 241 8.71 3.90 17.45
N GLU A 242 7.75 4.48 16.73
CA GLU A 242 6.31 4.29 16.94
C GLU A 242 5.71 3.18 16.06
N LEU A 243 6.53 2.53 15.22
CA LEU A 243 6.05 1.48 14.33
C LEU A 243 5.50 0.29 15.10
N GLU A 244 4.26 -0.04 14.77
CA GLU A 244 3.57 -1.24 15.21
C GLU A 244 3.76 -2.35 14.16
N TRP A 245 3.73 -1.99 12.86
CA TRP A 245 3.79 -2.92 11.73
C TRP A 245 4.91 -2.52 10.76
N LEU A 246 5.78 -3.46 10.43
CA LEU A 246 6.82 -3.29 9.42
C LEU A 246 6.76 -4.43 8.40
N ILE A 247 6.61 -4.07 7.12
CA ILE A 247 6.72 -4.99 6.00
C ILE A 247 7.91 -4.55 5.15
N LEU A 248 8.87 -5.44 5.02
CA LEU A 248 9.92 -5.35 4.02
C LEU A 248 9.54 -6.33 2.92
N SER A 249 9.56 -5.92 1.66
CA SER A 249 9.37 -6.81 0.52
C SER A 249 10.45 -6.58 -0.53
N GLU A 250 10.63 -7.54 -1.42
CA GLU A 250 11.61 -7.49 -2.49
C GLU A 250 10.94 -7.84 -3.81
N VAL A 251 11.23 -7.05 -4.85
CA VAL A 251 10.73 -7.34 -6.20
C VAL A 251 11.92 -7.57 -7.12
N PHE A 252 11.92 -8.74 -7.75
CA PHE A 252 12.85 -9.14 -8.80
C PHE A 252 12.14 -9.06 -10.15
N THR A 253 12.80 -8.54 -11.18
CA THR A 253 12.36 -8.72 -12.56
C THR A 253 12.60 -10.16 -13.04
N GLU A 254 11.95 -10.59 -14.12
CA GLU A 254 12.17 -11.93 -14.71
C GLU A 254 13.64 -12.14 -15.08
N ASP A 255 14.28 -11.10 -15.60
CA ASP A 255 15.70 -11.07 -15.91
C ASP A 255 16.57 -11.17 -14.66
N GLU A 256 16.07 -10.82 -13.47
CA GLU A 256 16.81 -10.86 -12.19
C GLU A 256 16.59 -12.16 -11.41
N CYS A 257 15.75 -13.08 -11.89
CA CYS A 257 15.45 -14.34 -11.21
C CYS A 257 16.68 -15.24 -11.03
N PHE A 258 17.70 -15.13 -11.89
CA PHE A 258 18.95 -15.89 -11.75
C PHE A 258 19.77 -15.48 -10.52
N LEU A 259 19.50 -14.30 -9.97
CA LEU A 259 20.17 -13.77 -8.78
C LEU A 259 19.75 -14.47 -7.49
N ARG A 260 18.65 -15.23 -7.53
CA ARG A 260 18.09 -15.97 -6.39
C ARG A 260 18.95 -17.17 -5.95
N ARG A 261 20.28 -17.08 -5.89
CA ARG A 261 21.16 -18.14 -5.32
C ARG A 261 22.23 -17.54 -4.42
N HIS A 262 21.79 -16.72 -3.47
CA HIS A 262 22.68 -15.98 -2.58
C HIS A 262 23.39 -16.86 -1.55
N PHE A 263 22.78 -17.97 -1.13
CA PHE A 263 23.31 -18.81 -0.06
C PHE A 263 23.57 -20.25 -0.57
N VAL A 264 24.81 -20.51 -0.99
CA VAL A 264 25.22 -21.81 -1.56
C VAL A 264 26.31 -22.53 -0.76
N SER A 265 26.94 -21.85 0.20
CA SER A 265 28.02 -22.41 1.04
C SER A 265 27.70 -22.38 2.54
N ARG A 266 28.47 -23.14 3.33
CA ARG A 266 28.40 -23.11 4.81
C ARG A 266 28.73 -21.75 5.40
N CYS A 267 29.65 -21.04 4.76
CA CYS A 267 29.96 -19.67 5.13
C CYS A 267 28.73 -18.78 4.96
N ASP A 268 27.96 -18.97 3.89
CA ASP A 268 26.78 -18.16 3.60
C ASP A 268 25.62 -18.46 4.55
N LEU A 269 25.42 -19.73 4.96
CA LEU A 269 24.47 -20.05 6.04
C LEU A 269 24.85 -19.36 7.36
N THR A 270 26.14 -19.32 7.69
CA THR A 270 26.60 -18.62 8.90
C THR A 270 26.34 -17.12 8.79
N LYS A 271 26.52 -16.52 7.61
CA LYS A 271 26.18 -15.11 7.36
C LYS A 271 24.67 -14.86 7.46
N LEU A 272 23.85 -15.76 6.93
CA LEU A 272 22.38 -15.67 7.01
C LEU A 272 21.92 -15.70 8.47
N LEU A 273 22.39 -16.67 9.26
CA LEU A 273 22.03 -16.77 10.68
C LEU A 273 22.46 -15.54 11.46
N ARG A 274 23.67 -15.00 11.20
CA ARG A 274 24.10 -13.72 11.77
C ARG A 274 23.21 -12.56 11.34
N ALA A 275 22.81 -12.51 10.07
CA ALA A 275 21.90 -11.47 9.59
C ALA A 275 20.53 -11.57 10.27
N VAL A 276 20.02 -12.78 10.52
CA VAL A 276 18.79 -13.00 11.28
C VAL A 276 18.94 -12.53 12.74
N ASP A 277 20.07 -12.82 13.38
CA ASP A 277 20.36 -12.33 14.74
C ASP A 277 20.46 -10.79 14.77
N ASP A 278 21.11 -10.19 13.77
CA ASP A 278 21.21 -8.74 13.62
C ASP A 278 19.83 -8.11 13.40
N ILE A 279 18.97 -8.73 12.58
CA ILE A 279 17.57 -8.32 12.40
C ILE A 279 16.85 -8.39 13.73
N ALA A 280 16.89 -9.52 14.43
CA ALA A 280 16.22 -9.68 15.72
C ALA A 280 16.69 -8.63 16.74
N SER A 281 18.00 -8.34 16.77
CA SER A 281 18.57 -7.26 17.58
C SER A 281 17.94 -5.90 17.23
N LYS A 282 17.83 -5.56 15.94
CA LYS A 282 17.23 -4.29 15.50
C LYS A 282 15.73 -4.19 15.71
N LEU A 283 14.99 -5.29 15.60
CA LEU A 283 13.58 -5.34 15.93
C LEU A 283 13.35 -5.13 17.44
N ASN A 284 14.25 -5.62 18.30
CA ASN A 284 14.19 -5.35 19.75
C ASN A 284 14.36 -3.87 20.12
N GLU A 285 15.07 -3.10 19.29
CA GLU A 285 15.20 -1.64 19.45
C GLU A 285 13.92 -0.86 19.07
N MET A 286 12.89 -1.55 18.57
CA MET A 286 11.59 -1.00 18.15
C MET A 286 10.49 -1.38 19.16
N PRO A 287 10.22 -0.53 20.17
CA PRO A 287 9.46 -0.95 21.35
C PRO A 287 7.99 -1.28 21.07
N LYS A 288 7.38 -0.66 20.05
CA LYS A 288 5.97 -0.82 19.68
C LYS A 288 5.74 -1.87 18.60
N LEU A 289 6.80 -2.42 18.01
CA LEU A 289 6.69 -3.32 16.88
C LEU A 289 6.10 -4.67 17.34
N VAL A 290 4.94 -5.00 16.79
CA VAL A 290 4.21 -6.25 17.08
C VAL A 290 4.04 -7.13 15.85
N ARG A 291 4.18 -6.58 14.64
CA ARG A 291 4.05 -7.32 13.38
C ARG A 291 5.23 -7.04 12.46
N PHE A 292 5.89 -8.10 12.02
CA PHE A 292 7.04 -8.00 11.13
C PHE A 292 6.95 -9.00 9.98
N ALA A 293 7.17 -8.52 8.75
CA ALA A 293 7.20 -9.37 7.59
C ALA A 293 8.38 -9.05 6.68
N PHE A 294 8.98 -10.08 6.10
CA PHE A 294 10.12 -9.96 5.21
C PHE A 294 10.18 -11.14 4.22
N PRO A 295 10.81 -10.98 3.05
CA PRO A 295 10.97 -12.07 2.12
C PRO A 295 12.22 -12.90 2.45
N LEU A 296 12.10 -14.21 2.32
CA LEU A 296 13.25 -15.11 2.28
C LEU A 296 12.87 -16.31 1.41
N TYR A 297 13.18 -16.22 0.12
CA TYR A 297 12.69 -17.22 -0.83
C TYR A 297 13.46 -18.53 -0.73
N GLN A 298 12.79 -19.68 -0.85
CA GLN A 298 13.46 -20.98 -0.80
C GLN A 298 14.56 -21.06 -1.86
N ASN A 299 14.28 -20.60 -3.08
CA ASN A 299 15.25 -20.61 -4.18
C ASN A 299 16.55 -19.84 -3.85
N THR A 300 16.52 -18.79 -3.01
CA THR A 300 17.72 -18.04 -2.56
C THR A 300 18.65 -18.88 -1.68
N MET A 301 18.14 -19.96 -1.10
CA MET A 301 18.85 -20.90 -0.26
C MET A 301 19.05 -22.23 -0.99
N CYS A 302 20.26 -22.80 -0.93
CA CYS A 302 20.47 -24.15 -1.44
C CYS A 302 19.77 -25.19 -0.56
N ASN A 303 19.09 -26.20 -1.14
CA ASN A 303 18.40 -27.27 -0.39
C ASN A 303 19.29 -27.93 0.69
N ARG A 304 20.59 -28.06 0.42
CA ARG A 304 21.59 -28.60 1.36
C ARG A 304 21.70 -27.78 2.66
N LEU A 305 21.43 -26.47 2.60
CA LEU A 305 21.43 -25.59 3.78
C LEU A 305 20.22 -25.86 4.67
N MET A 306 19.05 -26.11 4.08
CA MET A 306 17.82 -26.29 4.84
C MET A 306 17.77 -27.63 5.56
N ARG A 307 18.38 -28.68 5.00
CA ARG A 307 18.50 -30.00 5.65
C ARG A 307 19.53 -30.03 6.78
N GLU A 308 20.46 -29.08 6.81
CA GLU A 308 21.67 -29.12 7.65
C GLU A 308 22.57 -30.35 7.42
N ASP A 309 22.20 -31.22 6.48
CA ASP A 309 22.94 -32.41 6.08
C ASP A 309 23.93 -32.08 4.96
N TRP A 310 25.19 -31.87 5.32
CA TRP A 310 26.24 -31.58 4.34
C TRP A 310 26.58 -32.80 3.46
N THR A 311 25.78 -33.86 3.46
CA THR A 311 26.03 -35.13 2.80
C THR A 311 25.17 -35.34 1.56
N SER A 312 24.03 -34.65 1.42
CA SER A 312 23.10 -34.83 0.31
C SER A 312 23.42 -33.92 -0.88
N SER A 313 23.10 -34.39 -2.11
CA SER A 313 23.36 -33.60 -3.32
C SER A 313 22.47 -32.35 -3.32
N THR A 314 23.00 -31.22 -3.78
CA THR A 314 22.25 -29.95 -3.92
C THR A 314 21.08 -30.04 -4.91
N LYS A 315 20.94 -31.17 -5.62
CA LYS A 315 19.93 -31.41 -6.65
C LYS A 315 18.71 -32.17 -6.15
N GLU A 316 18.77 -32.78 -4.97
CA GLU A 316 17.60 -33.46 -4.43
C GLU A 316 16.58 -32.44 -3.91
N PRO A 317 15.31 -32.54 -4.32
CA PRO A 317 14.25 -31.66 -3.81
C PRO A 317 14.01 -31.92 -2.32
N LEU A 318 13.69 -30.86 -1.58
CA LEU A 318 13.22 -30.98 -0.20
C LEU A 318 11.78 -31.51 -0.18
N SER A 319 11.44 -32.30 0.83
CA SER A 319 10.03 -32.54 1.13
C SER A 319 9.39 -31.27 1.65
N HIS A 320 8.06 -31.17 1.49
CA HIS A 320 7.29 -30.04 2.03
C HIS A 320 7.49 -29.89 3.56
N GLU A 321 7.52 -31.00 4.30
CA GLU A 321 7.78 -31.02 5.75
C GLU A 321 9.16 -30.46 6.11
N GLN A 322 10.20 -30.78 5.34
CA GLN A 322 11.55 -30.25 5.57
C GLN A 322 11.60 -28.72 5.39
N VAL A 323 10.89 -28.20 4.39
CA VAL A 323 10.76 -26.77 4.15
C VAL A 323 10.00 -26.11 5.30
N ALA A 324 8.85 -26.66 5.66
CA ALA A 324 8.01 -26.15 6.74
C ALA A 324 8.74 -26.13 8.10
N GLU A 325 9.46 -27.20 8.44
CA GLU A 325 10.26 -27.27 9.66
C GLU A 325 11.35 -26.20 9.69
N TRP A 326 12.01 -25.95 8.56
CA TRP A 326 13.05 -24.92 8.48
C TRP A 326 12.48 -23.51 8.74
N TYR A 327 11.39 -23.13 8.06
CA TYR A 327 10.75 -21.82 8.28
C TYR A 327 10.15 -21.71 9.68
N THR A 328 9.61 -22.80 10.23
CA THR A 328 9.13 -22.86 11.61
C THR A 328 10.25 -22.55 12.60
N ARG A 329 11.41 -23.20 12.45
CA ARG A 329 12.58 -22.94 13.31
C ARG A 329 13.08 -21.50 13.18
N LEU A 330 13.09 -20.93 11.97
CA LEU A 330 13.45 -19.53 11.74
C LEU A 330 12.50 -18.56 12.46
N ILE A 331 11.18 -18.74 12.27
CA ILE A 331 10.17 -17.87 12.88
C ILE A 331 10.21 -17.97 14.41
N LEU A 332 10.35 -19.19 14.95
CA LEU A 332 10.50 -19.41 16.39
C LEU A 332 11.79 -18.79 16.95
N HIS A 333 12.89 -18.82 16.20
CA HIS A 333 14.14 -18.18 16.61
C HIS A 333 13.98 -16.66 16.73
N ILE A 334 13.36 -16.02 15.73
CA ILE A 334 13.08 -14.58 15.75
C ILE A 334 12.09 -14.24 16.88
N SER A 335 11.01 -15.00 17.05
CA SER A 335 9.99 -14.71 18.07
C SER A 335 10.53 -14.87 19.49
N ARG A 336 11.40 -15.85 19.76
CA ARG A 336 12.09 -16.01 21.05
C ARG A 336 13.05 -14.84 21.32
N SER A 337 13.73 -14.37 20.28
CA SER A 337 14.64 -13.23 20.37
C SER A 337 13.87 -11.91 20.56
N VAL A 338 12.66 -11.79 20.01
CA VAL A 338 11.82 -10.59 20.02
C VAL A 338 10.42 -10.94 20.55
N PRO A 339 10.27 -11.21 21.86
CA PRO A 339 9.08 -11.86 22.45
C PRO A 339 7.78 -11.03 22.37
N ARG A 340 7.90 -9.74 22.04
CA ARG A 340 6.79 -8.80 21.82
C ARG A 340 6.08 -9.00 20.48
N LEU A 341 6.72 -9.67 19.52
CA LEU A 341 6.10 -9.89 18.21
C LEU A 341 4.90 -10.83 18.36
N GLU A 342 3.75 -10.34 17.93
CA GLU A 342 2.50 -11.10 17.86
C GLU A 342 2.38 -11.84 16.54
N GLN A 343 3.02 -11.33 15.48
CA GLN A 343 2.93 -11.89 14.14
C GLN A 343 4.24 -11.74 13.37
N ILE A 344 4.70 -12.84 12.77
CA ILE A 344 5.85 -12.87 11.86
C ILE A 344 5.44 -13.54 10.56
N CYS A 345 5.76 -12.93 9.41
CA CYS A 345 5.49 -13.54 8.11
C CYS A 345 6.73 -13.58 7.23
N VAL A 346 7.00 -14.73 6.63
CA VAL A 346 8.13 -14.97 5.74
C VAL A 346 7.64 -15.54 4.42
N THR A 347 7.81 -14.82 3.31
CA THR A 347 7.48 -15.38 1.98
C THR A 347 8.57 -16.32 1.52
N HIS A 348 8.20 -17.51 1.04
CA HIS A 348 9.17 -18.52 0.60
C HIS A 348 9.11 -18.84 -0.90
N ASP A 349 7.92 -19.09 -1.45
CA ASP A 349 7.69 -19.28 -2.88
C ASP A 349 6.28 -18.79 -3.21
N TYR A 350 6.13 -17.86 -4.15
CA TYR A 350 4.83 -17.29 -4.50
C TYR A 350 3.83 -18.38 -4.93
N PRO A 351 2.57 -18.36 -4.46
CA PRO A 351 1.93 -17.37 -3.57
C PRO A 351 1.96 -17.73 -2.07
N PHE A 352 2.87 -18.59 -1.63
CA PHE A 352 2.93 -19.14 -0.28
C PHE A 352 3.84 -18.35 0.66
N PHE A 353 3.46 -18.33 1.94
CA PHE A 353 4.23 -17.76 3.03
C PHE A 353 4.04 -18.56 4.31
N PHE A 354 5.03 -18.50 5.19
CA PHE A 354 4.91 -19.01 6.55
C PHE A 354 4.53 -17.88 7.49
N GLN A 355 3.52 -18.12 8.31
CA GLN A 355 2.98 -17.18 9.26
C GLN A 355 3.09 -17.75 10.66
N GLY A 356 3.84 -17.06 11.51
CA GLY A 356 3.79 -17.24 12.96
C GLY A 356 2.75 -16.30 13.57
N ILE A 357 1.85 -16.82 14.40
CA ILE A 357 0.92 -16.06 15.23
C ILE A 357 1.08 -16.46 16.69
N LYS A 358 1.21 -15.48 17.57
CA LYS A 358 1.18 -15.66 19.02
C LYS A 358 -0.22 -15.34 19.53
N LYS A 359 -0.92 -16.33 20.09
CA LYS A 359 -2.27 -16.09 20.62
C LYS A 359 -2.21 -15.34 21.95
N PRO A 360 -3.26 -14.58 22.30
CA PRO A 360 -3.33 -13.93 23.60
C PRO A 360 -3.18 -14.94 24.75
N GLY A 361 -2.15 -14.76 25.59
CA GLY A 361 -1.87 -15.63 26.73
C GLY A 361 -1.02 -16.86 26.43
N GLU A 362 -0.60 -17.08 25.18
CA GLU A 362 0.40 -18.10 24.83
C GLU A 362 1.80 -17.48 24.78
N ASP A 363 2.81 -18.18 25.29
CA ASP A 363 4.21 -17.72 25.26
C ASP A 363 4.91 -18.02 23.92
N GLU A 364 4.49 -19.09 23.26
CA GLU A 364 5.09 -19.57 22.00
C GLU A 364 4.20 -19.25 20.78
N MET A 365 4.85 -19.07 19.64
CA MET A 365 4.19 -18.73 18.38
C MET A 365 3.81 -20.01 17.64
N THR A 366 2.58 -20.10 17.15
CA THR A 366 2.17 -21.19 16.25
C THR A 366 2.50 -20.79 14.81
N VAL A 367 3.17 -21.67 14.06
CA VAL A 367 3.54 -21.41 12.65
C VAL A 367 2.68 -22.24 11.72
N THR A 368 2.13 -21.60 10.69
CA THR A 368 1.33 -22.23 9.64
C THR A 368 1.76 -21.73 8.27
N GLU A 369 1.72 -22.59 7.25
CA GLU A 369 1.80 -22.15 5.86
C GLU A 369 0.45 -21.57 5.43
N CYS A 370 0.47 -20.50 4.66
CA CYS A 370 -0.71 -19.81 4.15
C CYS A 370 -0.50 -19.44 2.68
N SER A 371 -1.60 -19.26 1.94
CA SER A 371 -1.60 -18.76 0.56
C SER A 371 -2.09 -17.32 0.50
N LEU A 372 -1.41 -16.48 -0.27
CA LEU A 372 -1.85 -15.10 -0.52
C LEU A 372 -3.15 -15.02 -1.33
N SER A 373 -3.53 -16.09 -2.04
CA SER A 373 -4.84 -16.16 -2.72
C SER A 373 -6.03 -16.21 -1.76
N GLU A 374 -5.79 -16.52 -0.49
CA GLU A 374 -6.81 -16.62 0.56
C GLU A 374 -6.97 -15.32 1.36
N LEU A 375 -6.10 -14.33 1.12
CA LEU A 375 -6.18 -13.01 1.74
C LEU A 375 -7.11 -12.11 0.93
N ASP A 376 -8.17 -11.62 1.57
CA ASP A 376 -9.26 -10.92 0.90
C ASP A 376 -8.89 -9.48 0.45
N ARG A 377 -7.67 -8.98 0.76
CA ARG A 377 -7.24 -7.59 0.46
C ARG A 377 -5.72 -7.43 0.32
N ASP A 378 -5.29 -6.70 -0.72
CA ASP A 378 -3.88 -6.33 -0.99
C ASP A 378 -3.19 -5.50 0.11
N PHE A 379 -3.93 -5.02 1.12
CA PHE A 379 -3.43 -4.12 2.18
C PHE A 379 -3.54 -4.69 3.60
N GLU A 380 -4.05 -5.92 3.76
CA GLU A 380 -3.98 -6.59 5.06
C GLU A 380 -2.57 -7.12 5.31
N PHE A 381 -2.18 -7.31 6.56
CA PHE A 381 -0.90 -7.94 6.87
C PHE A 381 -1.06 -9.47 6.82
N PRO A 382 -0.22 -10.23 6.10
CA PRO A 382 0.93 -9.78 5.33
C PRO A 382 0.66 -9.60 3.83
N GLY A 383 -0.60 -9.47 3.40
CA GLY A 383 -1.06 -9.30 2.01
C GLY A 383 -0.24 -8.35 1.12
N GLY A 384 0.44 -7.37 1.72
CA GLY A 384 1.43 -6.54 1.02
C GLY A 384 2.76 -7.21 0.66
N LEU A 385 3.05 -8.46 0.99
CA LEU A 385 4.40 -8.99 0.75
C LEU A 385 4.81 -9.13 -0.72
N LEU A 386 3.89 -8.98 -1.69
CA LEU A 386 4.08 -9.38 -3.09
C LEU A 386 3.85 -8.30 -4.15
N HIS A 387 3.45 -7.09 -3.77
CA HIS A 387 3.29 -5.97 -4.70
C HIS A 387 4.59 -5.16 -4.83
#